data_AF-G2Q552-F1
#
_entry.id   AF-G2Q552-F1
#
_cell.length_a   1.000
_cell.length_b   1.000
_cell.length_c   1.000
_cell.angle_alpha   90.00
_cell.angle_beta   90.00
_cell.angle_gamma   90.00
#
_symmetry.space_group_name_H-M   'P 1'
#
loop_
_entity.id
_entity.type
_entity.pdbx_description
1 polymer ?
#
loop_
_entity_poly.entity_id
_entity_poly.type
_entity_poly.pdbx_seq_one_letter_code
_entity_poly.pdbx_strand_id
1 'polypeptide(L)'
;MKLSTSVLIAAQLLSALAAPALRRDEQTTSVSEGAATTTAEGATTTTTTTAEPAATTTGAAGGDTGAGEGEGGGEGEGEEGEENEVEQQGQFDQVIQLSGGNVKIDTLFPAGTNGVFEVEFQNQQGRRLRVTENRNPAPPPQGFVALEPVSYKVELSGGRAGARGLTLQKIDYIRNANSTVDISAGKVARFCQEANAFVLGEGELEFEAEENELALTVSNVVGEWAFFVPEAAAGAGAGADAEAGTGAGETAEGGVDAGTGIGTGTDPANICGAGTTCRSLLDALQRLIGGGAGAGAAATPARKA
;
A
#
# COMPACT_ATOMS: atom_id res chain seq x y z
N MET A 1 -13.43 11.92 51.37
CA MET A 1 -13.68 10.49 51.65
C MET A 1 -13.35 9.79 50.33
N LYS A 2 -12.22 9.08 50.15
CA LYS A 2 -11.69 7.84 50.78
C LYS A 2 -12.51 6.56 50.43
N LEU A 3 -11.78 5.53 49.97
CA LEU A 3 -12.17 4.16 49.57
C LEU A 3 -12.85 4.11 48.17
N SER A 4 -12.26 3.50 47.13
CA SER A 4 -11.98 2.05 46.88
C SER A 4 -13.19 1.34 46.27
N THR A 5 -13.09 0.40 45.32
CA THR A 5 -12.19 -0.78 45.24
C THR A 5 -12.12 -1.24 43.76
N SER A 6 -10.97 -1.22 43.05
CA SER A 6 -9.94 -2.27 43.00
C SER A 6 -10.44 -3.66 42.57
N VAL A 7 -10.26 -4.03 41.29
CA VAL A 7 -10.31 -5.42 40.80
C VAL A 7 -8.99 -5.74 40.08
N LEU A 8 -8.40 -6.89 40.38
CA LEU A 8 -7.07 -7.35 39.95
C LEU A 8 -7.03 -8.90 39.99
N ILE A 9 -5.91 -9.51 39.56
CA ILE A 9 -5.58 -10.97 39.61
C ILE A 9 -6.21 -11.80 38.46
N ALA A 10 -5.57 -12.02 37.30
CA ALA A 10 -4.32 -12.75 36.95
C ALA A 10 -4.53 -14.17 36.38
N ALA A 11 -3.83 -14.45 35.26
CA ALA A 11 -3.20 -15.72 34.89
C ALA A 11 -2.10 -15.37 33.85
N GLN A 12 -0.81 -15.33 34.21
CA GLN A 12 0.16 -16.44 34.17
C GLN A 12 0.11 -17.23 32.84
N LEU A 13 1.08 -17.01 31.94
CA LEU A 13 2.45 -17.56 31.90
C LEU A 13 2.53 -19.04 31.50
N LEU A 14 2.93 -19.29 30.26
CA LEU A 14 3.69 -20.47 29.85
C LEU A 14 4.81 -20.07 28.87
N SER A 15 5.95 -20.74 28.97
CA SER A 15 7.10 -20.61 28.08
C SER A 15 7.75 -21.99 27.94
N ALA A 16 8.13 -22.42 26.74
CA ALA A 16 9.25 -23.35 26.48
C ALA A 16 9.37 -23.79 25.00
N LEU A 17 10.59 -23.67 24.47
CA LEU A 17 11.34 -24.59 23.60
C LEU A 17 10.59 -25.47 22.57
N ALA A 18 10.90 -25.26 21.27
CA ALA A 18 10.87 -26.32 20.24
C ALA A 18 11.76 -26.01 19.02
N ALA A 19 13.09 -26.13 19.16
CA ALA A 19 14.08 -26.21 18.06
C ALA A 19 15.39 -26.82 18.60
N PRO A 20 16.28 -27.42 17.77
CA PRO A 20 16.25 -27.54 16.30
C PRO A 20 16.20 -29.01 15.81
N ALA A 21 16.18 -29.20 14.49
CA ALA A 21 16.48 -30.48 13.84
C ALA A 21 17.53 -30.28 12.72
N LEU A 22 18.81 -30.33 13.09
CA LEU A 22 19.90 -30.50 12.12
C LEU A 22 19.81 -31.89 11.50
N ARG A 23 19.96 -31.98 10.18
CA ARG A 23 20.42 -33.21 9.52
C ARG A 23 21.78 -32.95 8.86
N ARG A 24 22.66 -33.92 9.02
CA ARG A 24 23.97 -34.05 8.36
C ARG A 24 24.01 -35.47 7.78
N ASP A 25 25.15 -35.80 7.16
CA ASP A 25 25.56 -37.15 6.75
C ASP A 25 24.82 -37.69 5.51
N GLU A 26 25.45 -38.31 4.51
CA GLU A 26 26.87 -38.60 4.24
C GLU A 26 27.17 -38.34 2.75
N GLN A 27 28.28 -37.68 2.39
CA GLN A 27 29.56 -38.31 2.01
C GLN A 27 29.46 -39.47 1.01
N THR A 28 29.84 -39.22 -0.25
CA THR A 28 30.63 -40.18 -1.06
C THR A 28 31.45 -39.40 -2.09
N THR A 29 32.77 -39.51 -2.02
CA THR A 29 33.71 -39.07 -3.05
C THR A 29 34.28 -40.29 -3.76
N SER A 30 34.22 -40.33 -5.09
CA SER A 30 34.92 -41.33 -5.91
C SER A 30 35.51 -40.69 -7.17
N VAL A 31 36.84 -40.56 -7.18
CA VAL A 31 37.62 -40.20 -8.37
C VAL A 31 37.87 -41.46 -9.21
N SER A 32 37.83 -41.35 -10.53
CA SER A 32 38.59 -42.25 -11.41
C SER A 32 39.01 -41.54 -12.70
N GLU A 33 40.30 -41.57 -12.98
CA GLU A 33 40.87 -41.36 -14.31
C GLU A 33 40.70 -42.65 -15.16
N GLY A 34 41.00 -42.63 -16.47
CA GLY A 34 41.00 -43.87 -17.29
C GLY A 34 40.94 -43.69 -18.82
N ALA A 35 42.08 -43.44 -19.47
CA ALA A 35 42.26 -43.12 -20.90
C ALA A 35 41.98 -44.21 -21.96
N ALA A 36 41.62 -43.80 -23.20
CA ALA A 36 41.89 -44.39 -24.55
C ALA A 36 41.11 -43.57 -25.62
N THR A 37 41.54 -43.14 -26.83
CA THR A 37 42.62 -43.48 -27.81
C THR A 37 42.31 -44.72 -28.67
N THR A 38 42.41 -44.79 -30.01
CA THR A 38 42.71 -43.86 -31.15
C THR A 38 41.38 -43.30 -31.78
N THR A 39 41.12 -42.90 -33.05
CA THR A 39 41.70 -42.86 -34.44
C THR A 39 41.02 -41.62 -35.14
N ALA A 40 41.55 -40.72 -35.98
CA ALA A 40 42.51 -40.62 -37.12
C ALA A 40 41.86 -40.59 -38.54
N GLU A 41 42.51 -39.89 -39.49
CA GLU A 41 42.10 -39.50 -40.87
C GLU A 41 40.96 -38.44 -41.01
N GLY A 42 41.01 -37.42 -41.88
CA GLY A 42 42.17 -36.82 -42.60
C GLY A 42 41.85 -36.19 -43.98
N ALA A 43 41.78 -34.85 -44.11
CA ALA A 43 41.75 -34.17 -45.43
C ALA A 43 42.15 -32.66 -45.42
N THR A 44 43.36 -32.36 -45.91
CA THR A 44 43.77 -31.26 -46.80
C THR A 44 43.14 -29.84 -46.71
N THR A 45 43.90 -28.92 -46.10
CA THR A 45 44.36 -27.61 -46.64
C THR A 45 43.45 -26.72 -47.51
N THR A 46 43.20 -25.48 -47.06
CA THR A 46 43.34 -24.24 -47.87
C THR A 46 43.64 -23.04 -46.95
N THR A 47 44.53 -22.15 -47.38
CA THR A 47 45.03 -20.99 -46.61
C THR A 47 44.38 -19.68 -47.07
N THR A 48 43.90 -18.86 -46.14
CA THR A 48 43.76 -17.40 -46.35
C THR A 48 44.05 -16.64 -45.05
N THR A 49 44.94 -15.66 -45.13
CA THR A 49 45.26 -14.72 -44.03
C THR A 49 44.47 -13.42 -44.20
N THR A 50 43.81 -12.95 -43.14
CA THR A 50 43.44 -11.53 -42.95
C THR A 50 43.51 -11.21 -41.45
N ALA A 51 43.89 -9.98 -41.11
CA ALA A 51 44.14 -9.54 -39.74
C ALA A 51 42.99 -8.72 -39.12
N GLU A 52 43.23 -8.33 -37.87
CA GLU A 52 42.57 -7.31 -37.05
C GLU A 52 42.29 -5.97 -37.79
N PRO A 53 41.39 -5.09 -37.29
CA PRO A 53 41.74 -4.28 -36.12
C PRO A 53 40.64 -4.08 -35.06
N ALA A 54 41.07 -3.85 -33.81
CA ALA A 54 40.25 -3.28 -32.75
C ALA A 54 39.80 -1.82 -33.06
N ALA A 55 38.73 -1.38 -32.37
CA ALA A 55 38.22 0.00 -32.47
C ALA A 55 38.12 0.65 -31.08
N THR A 56 38.88 1.73 -30.88
CA THR A 56 38.88 2.58 -29.67
C THR A 56 37.75 3.62 -29.75
N THR A 57 37.15 3.99 -28.62
CA THR A 57 36.30 5.18 -28.49
C THR A 57 36.72 6.04 -27.28
N THR A 58 36.67 7.36 -27.46
CA THR A 58 37.21 8.34 -26.49
C THR A 58 36.37 9.62 -26.46
N GLY A 59 36.04 10.10 -25.25
CA GLY A 59 35.97 11.53 -24.91
C GLY A 59 34.88 12.45 -25.51
N ALA A 60 33.83 12.69 -24.71
CA ALA A 60 33.23 14.00 -24.35
C ALA A 60 33.21 15.22 -25.32
N ALA A 61 32.06 15.93 -25.39
CA ALA A 61 31.85 17.22 -24.68
C ALA A 61 30.53 17.95 -25.06
N GLY A 62 29.89 18.61 -24.07
CA GLY A 62 28.85 19.66 -24.24
C GLY A 62 27.41 19.19 -24.56
N GLY A 63 26.33 19.85 -24.12
CA GLY A 63 26.21 20.88 -23.06
C GLY A 63 25.37 22.11 -23.42
N ASP A 64 24.05 22.07 -23.16
CA ASP A 64 23.13 23.21 -23.06
C ASP A 64 21.87 22.71 -22.29
N THR A 65 21.70 23.07 -21.01
CA THR A 65 20.75 24.07 -20.47
C THR A 65 19.28 23.97 -20.92
N GLY A 66 18.37 23.88 -19.93
CA GLY A 66 16.93 23.73 -20.15
C GLY A 66 16.16 23.40 -18.87
N ALA A 67 16.40 24.17 -17.80
CA ALA A 67 15.58 24.07 -16.58
C ALA A 67 14.23 24.77 -16.83
N GLY A 68 13.14 24.18 -16.32
CA GLY A 68 11.85 24.84 -16.19
C GLY A 68 11.50 24.90 -14.70
N GLU A 69 11.21 26.08 -14.19
CA GLU A 69 10.87 26.26 -12.77
C GLU A 69 9.51 25.62 -12.43
N GLY A 70 9.49 24.80 -11.38
CA GLY A 70 8.29 24.40 -10.67
C GLY A 70 8.14 25.29 -9.44
N GLU A 71 7.38 26.37 -9.56
CA GLU A 71 7.19 27.38 -8.51
C GLU A 71 5.84 27.14 -7.81
N GLY A 72 5.87 26.80 -6.52
CA GLY A 72 4.66 26.38 -5.80
C GLY A 72 4.89 25.80 -4.40
N GLY A 73 5.85 26.31 -3.64
CA GLY A 73 6.03 25.92 -2.24
C GLY A 73 4.92 26.47 -1.35
N GLY A 74 4.43 25.65 -0.41
CA GLY A 74 3.69 26.10 0.76
C GLY A 74 4.63 26.13 1.96
N GLU A 75 4.81 27.29 2.58
CA GLU A 75 5.58 27.39 3.83
C GLU A 75 4.68 26.97 5.00
N GLY A 76 4.73 25.70 5.38
CA GLY A 76 4.20 25.18 6.64
C GLY A 76 5.26 25.25 7.75
N GLU A 77 5.13 26.16 8.71
CA GLU A 77 5.91 26.09 9.97
C GLU A 77 5.32 25.00 10.88
N GLY A 78 5.63 23.72 10.58
CA GLY A 78 5.01 22.52 11.17
C GLY A 78 5.70 21.96 12.43
N GLU A 79 6.98 21.55 12.35
CA GLU A 79 7.74 20.98 13.49
C GLU A 79 9.14 21.62 13.69
N GLU A 80 9.53 21.87 14.95
CA GLU A 80 10.94 22.10 15.34
C GLU A 80 11.75 20.78 15.24
N GLY A 81 11.92 20.25 14.02
CA GLY A 81 12.57 18.96 13.74
C GLY A 81 13.40 18.90 12.45
N GLU A 82 13.44 20.00 11.68
CA GLU A 82 13.88 20.12 10.27
C GLU A 82 15.24 19.48 9.87
N GLU A 83 16.15 19.20 10.82
CA GLU A 83 17.54 18.79 10.49
C GLU A 83 17.67 17.44 9.73
N ASN A 84 16.60 16.64 9.60
CA ASN A 84 16.63 15.33 8.93
C ASN A 84 15.37 15.02 8.08
N GLU A 85 14.88 16.01 7.34
CA GLU A 85 13.77 15.88 6.38
C GLU A 85 14.21 16.14 4.93
N VAL A 86 13.53 15.51 3.96
CA VAL A 86 13.68 15.78 2.52
C VAL A 86 12.33 15.65 1.81
N GLU A 87 11.75 16.79 1.46
CA GLU A 87 10.69 16.88 0.43
C GLU A 87 11.25 16.46 -0.94
N GLN A 88 10.50 15.68 -1.71
CA GLN A 88 10.80 15.37 -3.11
C GLN A 88 9.54 15.24 -3.96
N GLN A 89 9.62 15.73 -5.20
CA GLN A 89 8.50 15.67 -6.14
C GLN A 89 8.42 14.30 -6.82
N GLY A 90 7.38 13.54 -6.51
CA GLY A 90 7.02 12.26 -7.10
C GLY A 90 6.39 12.39 -8.49
N GLN A 91 6.24 11.26 -9.18
CA GLN A 91 5.55 11.15 -10.47
C GLN A 91 4.80 9.81 -10.53
N PHE A 92 3.54 9.84 -10.99
CA PHE A 92 2.74 8.62 -11.14
C PHE A 92 3.35 7.64 -12.16
N ASP A 93 3.12 6.35 -11.92
CA ASP A 93 3.64 5.18 -12.65
C ASP A 93 5.18 5.01 -12.69
N GLN A 94 5.96 5.99 -12.23
CA GLN A 94 7.41 5.94 -12.16
C GLN A 94 7.93 5.29 -10.86
N VAL A 95 9.20 4.86 -10.88
CA VAL A 95 9.87 4.25 -9.71
C VAL A 95 10.75 5.31 -9.04
N ILE A 96 10.33 5.75 -7.87
CA ILE A 96 10.98 6.77 -7.05
C ILE A 96 11.90 6.08 -6.03
N GLN A 97 13.06 6.68 -5.71
CA GLN A 97 14.02 6.13 -4.76
C GLN A 97 13.87 6.82 -3.41
N LEU A 98 13.35 6.08 -2.42
CA LEU A 98 13.35 6.53 -1.02
C LEU A 98 14.72 6.21 -0.40
N SER A 99 15.40 7.20 0.16
CA SER A 99 16.70 7.03 0.80
C SER A 99 16.57 6.26 2.13
N GLY A 100 17.71 5.84 2.70
CA GLY A 100 17.77 5.27 4.05
C GLY A 100 18.44 6.23 5.03
N GLY A 101 18.64 5.78 6.26
CA GLY A 101 19.33 6.57 7.30
C GLY A 101 18.42 7.04 8.44
N ASN A 102 17.11 6.80 8.35
CA ASN A 102 16.06 7.40 9.19
C ASN A 102 15.87 8.92 8.97
N VAL A 103 16.18 9.41 7.77
CA VAL A 103 15.69 10.71 7.26
C VAL A 103 14.19 10.54 6.93
N LYS A 104 13.34 11.53 7.26
CA LYS A 104 11.93 11.59 6.81
C LYS A 104 11.92 12.03 5.34
N ILE A 105 11.26 11.27 4.48
CA ILE A 105 11.24 11.46 3.02
C ILE A 105 9.80 11.57 2.58
N ASP A 106 9.43 12.76 2.15
CA ASP A 106 8.05 13.10 1.82
C ASP A 106 7.97 13.29 0.30
N THR A 107 6.96 12.69 -0.30
CA THR A 107 6.89 12.42 -1.73
C THR A 107 5.56 12.89 -2.29
N LEU A 108 5.44 14.21 -2.45
CA LEU A 108 4.29 14.87 -3.06
C LEU A 108 4.11 14.41 -4.51
N PHE A 109 2.90 14.01 -4.88
CA PHE A 109 2.55 13.66 -6.26
C PHE A 109 1.80 14.80 -6.97
N PRO A 110 1.77 14.83 -8.32
CA PRO A 110 1.08 15.87 -9.07
C PRO A 110 -0.37 16.06 -8.62
N ALA A 111 -0.73 17.31 -8.32
CA ALA A 111 -2.02 17.67 -7.74
C ALA A 111 -3.21 17.16 -8.56
N GLY A 112 -4.21 16.65 -7.85
CA GLY A 112 -5.52 16.29 -8.37
C GLY A 112 -6.45 17.50 -8.48
N THR A 113 -7.75 17.23 -8.46
CA THR A 113 -8.82 18.23 -8.54
C THR A 113 -8.87 19.10 -7.28
N ASN A 114 -8.73 18.46 -6.12
CA ASN A 114 -8.97 19.04 -4.80
C ASN A 114 -7.76 19.00 -3.88
N GLY A 115 -6.73 18.19 -4.17
CA GLY A 115 -5.54 18.06 -3.33
C GLY A 115 -4.35 17.34 -3.96
N VAL A 116 -3.23 17.41 -3.27
CA VAL A 116 -1.99 16.66 -3.52
C VAL A 116 -2.07 15.32 -2.79
N PHE A 117 -1.54 14.26 -3.39
CA PHE A 117 -1.36 12.96 -2.74
C PHE A 117 0.08 12.82 -2.24
N GLU A 118 0.23 12.34 -1.01
CA GLU A 118 1.49 12.28 -0.26
C GLU A 118 1.79 10.84 0.20
N VAL A 119 3.08 10.51 0.35
CA VAL A 119 3.53 9.27 1.00
C VAL A 119 4.81 9.54 1.79
N GLU A 120 4.67 9.89 3.07
CA GLU A 120 5.82 9.96 3.98
C GLU A 120 6.49 8.59 4.17
N PHE A 121 7.82 8.59 4.29
CA PHE A 121 8.61 7.40 4.63
C PHE A 121 9.82 7.74 5.50
N GLN A 122 10.02 6.97 6.59
CA GLN A 122 11.26 6.97 7.35
C GLN A 122 11.70 5.54 7.66
N ASN A 123 12.94 5.18 7.34
CA ASN A 123 13.55 3.91 7.78
C ASN A 123 15.09 3.93 7.67
N GLN A 124 15.74 3.03 8.43
CA GLN A 124 17.19 2.84 8.40
C GLN A 124 17.71 2.39 7.01
N GLN A 125 16.94 1.59 6.26
CA GLN A 125 17.26 1.20 4.89
C GLN A 125 16.19 1.72 3.93
N GLY A 126 16.60 2.31 2.82
CA GLY A 126 15.68 2.86 1.83
C GLY A 126 14.79 1.83 1.14
N ARG A 127 13.89 2.32 0.30
CA ARG A 127 12.96 1.53 -0.52
C ARG A 127 12.88 2.13 -1.92
N ARG A 128 12.26 1.42 -2.85
CA ARG A 128 11.75 2.04 -4.08
C ARG A 128 10.23 2.13 -3.97
N LEU A 129 9.70 3.32 -4.17
CA LEU A 129 8.29 3.64 -4.21
C LEU A 129 7.82 3.67 -5.66
N ARG A 130 6.56 3.32 -5.89
CA ARG A 130 5.84 3.55 -7.14
C ARG A 130 4.37 3.75 -6.78
N VAL A 131 3.73 4.75 -7.40
CA VAL A 131 2.31 5.03 -7.20
C VAL A 131 1.62 5.07 -8.55
N THR A 132 0.58 4.27 -8.74
CA THR A 132 -0.24 4.26 -9.96
C THR A 132 -1.64 4.77 -9.65
N GLU A 133 -2.19 5.66 -10.47
CA GLU A 133 -3.61 6.02 -10.37
C GLU A 133 -4.50 4.86 -10.87
N ASN A 134 -5.49 4.48 -10.06
CA ASN A 134 -6.67 3.78 -10.57
C ASN A 134 -7.78 4.79 -10.88
N ARG A 135 -7.98 5.06 -12.17
CA ARG A 135 -9.02 5.94 -12.72
C ARG A 135 -10.40 5.28 -12.86
N ASN A 136 -10.56 4.06 -12.37
CA ASN A 136 -11.84 3.39 -12.15
C ASN A 136 -11.83 2.78 -10.72
N PRO A 137 -11.88 3.63 -9.67
CA PRO A 137 -11.95 3.17 -8.29
C PRO A 137 -13.25 2.38 -8.03
N ALA A 138 -13.27 1.59 -6.95
CA ALA A 138 -14.52 1.08 -6.41
C ALA A 138 -15.40 2.23 -5.85
N PRO A 139 -16.72 2.06 -5.73
CA PRO A 139 -17.60 3.11 -5.20
C PRO A 139 -17.19 3.57 -3.79
N PRO A 140 -17.45 4.84 -3.43
CA PRO A 140 -17.27 5.35 -2.08
C PRO A 140 -18.03 4.54 -1.01
N PRO A 141 -17.56 4.52 0.25
CA PRO A 141 -18.35 4.08 1.39
C PRO A 141 -19.67 4.87 1.50
N GLN A 142 -20.76 4.22 1.92
CA GLN A 142 -22.07 4.87 2.04
C GLN A 142 -22.03 6.08 3.00
N GLY A 143 -22.59 7.22 2.59
CA GLY A 143 -22.56 8.47 3.37
C GLY A 143 -21.36 9.37 3.06
N PHE A 144 -20.51 8.98 2.11
CA PHE A 144 -19.30 9.70 1.71
C PHE A 144 -19.23 9.90 0.20
N VAL A 145 -18.58 10.98 -0.22
CA VAL A 145 -18.07 11.16 -1.59
C VAL A 145 -16.55 11.03 -1.60
N ALA A 146 -15.97 10.62 -2.73
CA ALA A 146 -14.52 10.69 -2.92
C ALA A 146 -14.09 12.14 -3.18
N LEU A 147 -12.91 12.52 -2.67
CA LEU A 147 -12.29 13.82 -2.93
C LEU A 147 -11.68 13.91 -4.35
N GLU A 148 -11.34 12.77 -4.95
CA GLU A 148 -10.81 12.67 -6.30
C GLU A 148 -11.56 11.59 -7.10
N PRO A 149 -11.58 11.67 -8.45
CA PRO A 149 -12.13 10.62 -9.31
C PRO A 149 -11.17 9.41 -9.48
N VAL A 150 -10.11 9.34 -8.67
CA VAL A 150 -9.06 8.31 -8.72
C VAL A 150 -8.79 7.71 -7.34
N SER A 151 -7.98 6.66 -7.30
CA SER A 151 -7.39 6.10 -6.08
C SER A 151 -5.95 5.69 -6.31
N TYR A 152 -5.12 5.68 -5.28
CA TYR A 152 -3.67 5.62 -5.39
C TYR A 152 -3.12 4.25 -4.99
N LYS A 153 -2.53 3.54 -5.95
CA LYS A 153 -1.91 2.21 -5.78
C LYS A 153 -0.45 2.36 -5.40
N VAL A 154 -0.17 2.32 -4.10
CA VAL A 154 1.16 2.45 -3.50
C VAL A 154 1.88 1.10 -3.50
N GLU A 155 3.00 1.02 -4.19
CA GLU A 155 3.91 -0.13 -4.22
C GLU A 155 5.26 0.24 -3.57
N LEU A 156 5.73 -0.56 -2.61
CA LEU A 156 7.12 -0.49 -2.11
C LEU A 156 7.92 -1.73 -2.53
N SER A 157 9.22 -1.55 -2.74
CA SER A 157 10.15 -2.66 -3.00
C SER A 157 10.12 -3.72 -1.90
N GLY A 158 9.81 -4.97 -2.25
CA GLY A 158 9.53 -6.05 -1.30
C GLY A 158 8.04 -6.20 -0.94
N GLY A 159 7.17 -5.41 -1.57
CA GLY A 159 5.72 -5.42 -1.39
C GLY A 159 5.30 -5.19 0.06
N ARG A 160 4.15 -5.77 0.44
CA ARG A 160 3.63 -5.73 1.82
C ARG A 160 4.63 -6.22 2.87
N ALA A 161 5.61 -7.07 2.53
CA ALA A 161 6.64 -7.53 3.45
C ALA A 161 7.78 -6.51 3.64
N GLY A 162 8.15 -5.77 2.58
CA GLY A 162 9.11 -4.68 2.64
C GLY A 162 8.62 -3.47 3.45
N ALA A 163 7.30 -3.35 3.63
CA ALA A 163 6.59 -2.31 4.37
C ALA A 163 6.17 -2.74 5.80
N ARG A 164 6.90 -3.67 6.44
CA ARG A 164 6.69 -4.06 7.84
C ARG A 164 7.84 -3.54 8.70
N GLY A 165 7.51 -2.91 9.83
CA GLY A 165 8.52 -2.42 10.78
C GLY A 165 9.44 -1.35 10.21
N LEU A 166 8.91 -0.49 9.33
CA LEU A 166 9.53 0.80 8.99
C LEU A 166 9.35 1.76 10.19
N THR A 167 10.19 2.80 10.29
CA THR A 167 10.13 3.77 11.40
C THR A 167 8.89 4.65 11.31
N LEU A 168 8.64 5.21 10.12
CA LEU A 168 7.45 5.99 9.78
C LEU A 168 6.92 5.56 8.40
N GLN A 169 5.60 5.59 8.27
CA GLN A 169 4.90 5.48 6.99
C GLN A 169 3.55 6.19 7.16
N LYS A 170 3.26 7.20 6.34
CA LYS A 170 1.92 7.82 6.29
C LYS A 170 1.28 7.70 4.89
N ILE A 171 0.03 8.19 4.71
CA ILE A 171 -0.78 8.19 3.46
C ILE A 171 -1.67 9.43 3.50
N ASP A 172 -1.26 10.49 2.81
CA ASP A 172 -1.71 11.82 3.20
C ASP A 172 -2.25 12.63 2.03
N TYR A 173 -2.97 13.70 2.34
CA TYR A 173 -3.70 14.48 1.35
C TYR A 173 -3.85 15.94 1.78
N ILE A 174 -2.99 16.79 1.22
CA ILE A 174 -2.98 18.24 1.38
C ILE A 174 -4.03 18.83 0.45
N ARG A 175 -4.95 19.67 0.96
CA ARG A 175 -5.95 20.33 0.10
C ARG A 175 -5.29 21.40 -0.78
N ASN A 176 -5.57 21.37 -2.08
CA ASN A 176 -5.18 22.44 -3.01
C ASN A 176 -5.73 23.78 -2.52
N ALA A 177 -4.91 24.85 -2.56
CA ALA A 177 -5.29 26.20 -2.13
C ALA A 177 -6.48 26.82 -2.92
N ASN A 178 -6.88 26.22 -4.05
CA ASN A 178 -8.02 26.63 -4.86
C ASN A 178 -9.27 25.73 -4.68
N SER A 179 -9.22 24.67 -3.87
CA SER A 179 -10.39 23.82 -3.60
C SER A 179 -11.26 24.43 -2.50
N THR A 180 -12.57 24.40 -2.71
CA THR A 180 -13.59 24.86 -1.75
C THR A 180 -14.12 23.74 -0.85
N VAL A 181 -13.55 22.53 -0.92
CA VAL A 181 -13.99 21.40 -0.11
C VAL A 181 -13.42 21.48 1.30
N ASP A 182 -14.28 21.34 2.31
CA ASP A 182 -13.84 21.16 3.69
C ASP A 182 -13.45 19.69 3.92
N ILE A 183 -12.15 19.44 4.12
CA ILE A 183 -11.61 18.11 4.39
C ILE A 183 -11.42 17.81 5.88
N SER A 184 -11.74 18.73 6.80
CA SER A 184 -11.54 18.53 8.26
C SER A 184 -12.36 17.36 8.84
N ALA A 185 -13.52 17.08 8.25
CA ALA A 185 -14.33 15.90 8.54
C ALA A 185 -13.89 14.63 7.77
N GLY A 186 -12.92 14.75 6.87
CA GLY A 186 -12.52 13.75 5.88
C GLY A 186 -11.88 12.50 6.45
N LYS A 187 -11.84 11.45 5.64
CA LYS A 187 -11.44 10.09 6.03
C LYS A 187 -10.69 9.41 4.90
N VAL A 188 -9.57 8.78 5.25
CA VAL A 188 -8.82 7.91 4.35
C VAL A 188 -9.37 6.48 4.44
N ALA A 189 -9.42 5.77 3.32
CA ALA A 189 -9.83 4.38 3.26
C ALA A 189 -8.86 3.53 2.44
N ARG A 190 -8.65 2.28 2.86
CA ARG A 190 -7.89 1.28 2.11
C ARG A 190 -8.86 0.38 1.33
N PHE A 191 -8.59 0.12 0.06
CA PHE A 191 -9.34 -0.88 -0.69
C PHE A 191 -9.06 -2.28 -0.13
N CYS A 192 -10.12 -3.00 0.23
CA CYS A 192 -10.04 -4.41 0.60
C CYS A 192 -10.55 -5.28 -0.54
N GLN A 193 -9.64 -6.05 -1.14
CA GLN A 193 -9.93 -6.89 -2.31
C GLN A 193 -10.96 -7.98 -1.99
N GLU A 194 -10.91 -8.56 -0.79
CA GLU A 194 -11.86 -9.59 -0.35
C GLU A 194 -13.29 -9.07 -0.13
N ALA A 195 -13.45 -7.76 0.09
CA ALA A 195 -14.75 -7.08 0.17
C ALA A 195 -15.16 -6.39 -1.15
N ASN A 196 -14.23 -6.25 -2.10
CA ASN A 196 -14.33 -5.41 -3.30
C ASN A 196 -14.82 -3.97 -3.00
N ALA A 197 -14.37 -3.40 -1.88
CA ALA A 197 -14.82 -2.10 -1.38
C ALA A 197 -13.72 -1.37 -0.59
N PHE A 198 -13.86 -0.05 -0.46
CA PHE A 198 -13.04 0.76 0.44
C PHE A 198 -13.45 0.57 1.91
N VAL A 199 -12.47 0.39 2.79
CA VAL A 199 -12.65 0.17 4.23
C VAL A 199 -11.97 1.30 5.00
N LEU A 200 -12.76 1.98 5.83
CA LEU A 200 -12.34 3.10 6.68
C LEU A 200 -11.67 2.61 7.98
N GLY A 201 -10.89 3.48 8.62
CA GLY A 201 -10.37 3.24 9.97
C GLY A 201 -9.24 2.22 10.05
N GLU A 202 -8.32 2.22 9.08
CA GLU A 202 -7.02 1.58 9.21
C GLU A 202 -5.97 2.67 9.43
N GLY A 203 -5.17 2.58 10.50
CA GLY A 203 -4.20 3.61 10.89
C GLY A 203 -4.73 4.57 11.95
N GLU A 204 -3.92 5.58 12.25
CA GLU A 204 -4.26 6.74 13.09
C GLU A 204 -4.36 7.96 12.16
N LEU A 205 -5.47 8.68 12.22
CA LEU A 205 -5.83 9.77 11.30
C LEU A 205 -5.92 11.08 12.06
N GLU A 206 -5.08 12.03 11.67
CA GLU A 206 -5.11 13.43 12.11
C GLU A 206 -5.79 14.30 11.03
N PHE A 207 -6.15 15.53 11.39
CA PHE A 207 -6.38 16.61 10.43
C PHE A 207 -5.52 17.79 10.87
N GLU A 208 -4.51 18.10 10.08
CA GLU A 208 -3.49 19.10 10.38
C GLU A 208 -4.00 20.42 9.77
N ALA A 209 -4.50 21.31 10.63
CA ALA A 209 -5.40 22.40 10.24
C ALA A 209 -4.66 23.59 9.61
N GLU A 210 -3.41 23.75 10.02
CA GLU A 210 -2.42 24.71 9.55
C GLU A 210 -2.10 24.42 8.07
N GLU A 211 -1.79 23.18 7.73
CA GLU A 211 -1.39 22.73 6.39
C GLU A 211 -2.60 22.29 5.53
N ASN A 212 -3.76 22.14 6.16
CA ASN A 212 -5.03 21.68 5.56
C ASN A 212 -4.89 20.26 4.97
N GLU A 213 -4.36 19.35 5.79
CA GLU A 213 -3.98 17.99 5.41
C GLU A 213 -4.75 16.92 6.20
N LEU A 214 -5.03 15.78 5.56
CA LEU A 214 -5.46 14.53 6.21
C LEU A 214 -4.29 13.55 6.35
N ALA A 215 -3.56 13.60 7.46
CA ALA A 215 -2.40 12.75 7.70
C ALA A 215 -2.79 11.38 8.31
N LEU A 216 -2.36 10.27 7.70
CA LEU A 216 -2.71 8.91 8.12
C LEU A 216 -1.47 8.03 8.41
N THR A 217 -1.06 7.98 9.68
CA THR A 217 -0.01 7.06 10.12
C THR A 217 -0.46 5.59 10.02
N VAL A 218 0.26 4.77 9.24
CA VAL A 218 -0.11 3.37 8.99
C VAL A 218 1.03 2.37 9.21
N SER A 219 0.67 1.16 9.66
CA SER A 219 1.62 0.06 9.80
C SER A 219 2.10 -0.53 8.46
N ASN A 220 1.47 -0.19 7.32
CA ASN A 220 1.78 -0.79 6.01
C ASN A 220 1.19 0.01 4.82
N VAL A 221 1.95 0.93 4.21
CA VAL A 221 1.47 1.77 3.09
C VAL A 221 1.10 1.03 1.80
N VAL A 222 1.53 -0.23 1.60
CA VAL A 222 1.44 -0.92 0.30
C VAL A 222 0.02 -1.40 -0.02
N GLY A 223 -0.79 -0.54 -0.64
CA GLY A 223 -2.20 -0.78 -0.91
C GLY A 223 -2.78 0.19 -1.93
N GLU A 224 -4.09 0.10 -2.15
CA GLU A 224 -4.87 1.05 -2.94
C GLU A 224 -5.67 1.93 -1.96
N TRP A 225 -5.46 3.24 -2.04
CA TRP A 225 -5.98 4.22 -1.07
C TRP A 225 -6.84 5.27 -1.74
N ALA A 226 -7.86 5.75 -1.03
CA ALA A 226 -8.69 6.86 -1.48
C ALA A 226 -9.14 7.73 -0.30
N PHE A 227 -9.42 8.99 -0.60
CA PHE A 227 -9.75 10.03 0.36
C PHE A 227 -11.21 10.45 0.17
N PHE A 228 -11.92 10.63 1.28
CA PHE A 228 -13.37 10.79 1.28
C PHE A 228 -13.79 11.89 2.24
N VAL A 229 -14.89 12.59 1.94
CA VAL A 229 -15.58 13.47 2.89
C VAL A 229 -17.04 13.04 3.02
N PRO A 230 -17.68 13.24 4.20
CA PRO A 230 -19.11 12.99 4.35
C PRO A 230 -19.92 13.77 3.31
N GLU A 231 -21.01 13.19 2.80
CA GLU A 231 -21.89 13.83 1.80
C GLU A 231 -22.36 15.24 2.23
N ALA A 232 -22.55 15.44 3.54
CA ALA A 232 -22.93 16.74 4.11
C ALA A 232 -21.81 17.81 4.04
N ALA A 233 -20.53 17.41 4.09
CA ALA A 233 -19.40 18.33 3.94
C ALA A 233 -19.16 18.68 2.47
N ALA A 234 -19.37 17.72 1.56
CA ALA A 234 -19.25 17.94 0.11
C ALA A 234 -20.19 19.04 -0.42
N GLY A 235 -21.38 19.19 0.17
CA GLY A 235 -22.31 20.27 -0.16
C GLY A 235 -22.01 21.62 0.50
N ALA A 236 -21.17 21.66 1.55
CA ALA A 236 -20.96 22.87 2.35
C ALA A 236 -20.20 23.97 1.60
N GLY A 237 -19.28 23.59 0.69
CA GLY A 237 -18.50 24.53 -0.13
C GLY A 237 -19.31 25.40 -1.10
N ALA A 238 -20.61 25.13 -1.30
CA ALA A 238 -21.53 25.96 -2.08
C ALA A 238 -22.38 26.92 -1.22
N GLY A 239 -22.20 26.93 0.10
CA GLY A 239 -23.14 27.54 1.06
C GLY A 239 -23.03 29.06 1.29
N ALA A 240 -22.16 29.78 0.58
CA ALA A 240 -21.91 31.21 0.80
C ALA A 240 -22.56 32.15 -0.24
N ASP A 241 -22.55 31.78 -1.52
CA ASP A 241 -22.98 32.65 -2.63
C ASP A 241 -23.89 31.89 -3.62
N ALA A 242 -25.17 31.73 -3.27
CA ALA A 242 -26.16 31.07 -4.12
C ALA A 242 -27.60 31.61 -3.90
N GLU A 243 -27.84 32.88 -4.26
CA GLU A 243 -29.20 33.43 -4.27
C GLU A 243 -30.03 32.90 -5.46
N ALA A 244 -31.16 32.26 -5.17
CA ALA A 244 -32.32 32.02 -6.04
C ALA A 244 -32.08 31.49 -7.49
N GLY A 245 -32.02 30.15 -7.65
CA GLY A 245 -32.10 29.49 -8.97
C GLY A 245 -33.05 28.27 -8.99
N THR A 246 -34.27 28.41 -9.51
CA THR A 246 -35.26 27.32 -9.57
C THR A 246 -35.24 26.53 -10.88
N GLY A 247 -34.99 25.22 -10.79
CA GLY A 247 -35.26 24.17 -11.80
C GLY A 247 -34.69 22.83 -11.30
N ALA A 248 -35.38 21.69 -11.15
CA ALA A 248 -36.53 21.05 -11.80
C ALA A 248 -36.14 20.16 -13.00
N GLY A 249 -36.28 18.83 -12.82
CA GLY A 249 -35.81 17.78 -13.73
C GLY A 249 -34.43 17.23 -13.33
N GLU A 250 -34.11 15.94 -13.50
CA GLU A 250 -34.92 14.79 -13.95
C GLU A 250 -34.37 13.48 -13.36
N THR A 251 -35.23 12.50 -13.08
CA THR A 251 -34.85 11.21 -12.48
C THR A 251 -34.45 10.18 -13.53
N ALA A 252 -33.26 9.57 -13.39
CA ALA A 252 -32.84 8.43 -14.20
C ALA A 252 -32.47 7.23 -13.29
N GLU A 253 -33.22 6.14 -13.38
CA GLU A 253 -32.85 4.85 -12.79
C GLU A 253 -31.81 4.14 -13.69
N GLY A 254 -30.75 3.61 -13.10
CA GLY A 254 -29.67 2.92 -13.82
C GLY A 254 -29.26 1.63 -13.09
N GLY A 255 -29.60 0.47 -13.67
CA GLY A 255 -29.55 -0.82 -12.99
C GLY A 255 -28.18 -1.25 -12.46
N VAL A 256 -28.19 -1.88 -11.29
CA VAL A 256 -27.06 -2.64 -10.74
C VAL A 256 -26.93 -4.00 -11.43
N ASP A 257 -25.71 -4.36 -11.84
CA ASP A 257 -25.36 -5.74 -12.23
C ASP A 257 -24.17 -6.21 -11.38
N ALA A 258 -24.37 -7.30 -10.63
CA ALA A 258 -23.45 -7.78 -9.60
C ALA A 258 -22.60 -8.94 -10.14
N GLY A 259 -21.58 -8.59 -10.92
CA GLY A 259 -20.67 -9.55 -11.57
C GLY A 259 -20.00 -10.51 -10.58
N THR A 260 -20.47 -11.76 -10.54
CA THR A 260 -19.96 -12.80 -9.63
C THR A 260 -18.69 -13.45 -10.20
N GLY A 261 -17.52 -13.09 -9.67
CA GLY A 261 -16.21 -13.57 -10.16
C GLY A 261 -15.34 -14.20 -9.08
N ILE A 262 -15.46 -15.51 -8.85
CA ILE A 262 -14.58 -16.26 -7.94
C ILE A 262 -13.31 -16.68 -8.68
N GLY A 263 -12.20 -15.97 -8.44
CA GLY A 263 -10.86 -16.34 -8.93
C GLY A 263 -10.18 -17.38 -8.03
N THR A 264 -9.65 -18.46 -8.62
CA THR A 264 -9.05 -19.57 -7.87
C THR A 264 -7.51 -19.57 -7.90
N GLY A 265 -6.89 -19.36 -6.73
CA GLY A 265 -5.44 -19.49 -6.51
C GLY A 265 -4.74 -18.14 -6.26
N THR A 266 -3.76 -18.03 -5.35
CA THR A 266 -3.17 -19.02 -4.43
C THR A 266 -3.06 -18.48 -3.00
N ASP A 267 -3.40 -19.32 -2.03
CA ASP A 267 -3.43 -19.06 -0.57
C ASP A 267 -4.30 -17.86 -0.13
N PRO A 268 -5.64 -18.02 -0.05
CA PRO A 268 -6.58 -16.95 0.31
C PRO A 268 -6.55 -16.56 1.80
N ALA A 269 -5.61 -17.08 2.60
CA ALA A 269 -5.60 -16.88 4.05
C ALA A 269 -4.91 -15.58 4.52
N ASN A 270 -4.23 -14.82 3.64
CA ASN A 270 -3.23 -13.82 4.05
C ASN A 270 -3.11 -12.58 3.13
N ILE A 271 -4.20 -12.14 2.49
CA ILE A 271 -4.23 -10.91 1.67
C ILE A 271 -4.52 -9.69 2.57
N CYS A 272 -5.57 -9.74 3.38
CA CYS A 272 -5.66 -8.96 4.61
C CYS A 272 -4.50 -9.28 5.55
N GLY A 273 -3.65 -8.29 5.84
CA GLY A 273 -2.57 -8.41 6.82
C GLY A 273 -3.10 -8.66 8.23
N ALA A 274 -2.34 -9.41 9.04
CA ALA A 274 -2.68 -9.64 10.44
C ALA A 274 -2.79 -8.31 11.21
N GLY A 275 -4.00 -7.97 11.66
CA GLY A 275 -4.31 -6.74 12.39
C GLY A 275 -5.20 -5.74 11.63
N THR A 276 -5.46 -5.90 10.33
CA THR A 276 -6.34 -4.95 9.61
C THR A 276 -7.83 -5.15 9.96
N THR A 277 -8.61 -4.07 9.88
CA THR A 277 -10.07 -4.09 10.08
C THR A 277 -10.78 -5.02 9.10
N CYS A 278 -10.33 -5.10 7.85
CA CYS A 278 -10.93 -6.02 6.88
C CYS A 278 -10.72 -7.50 7.28
N ARG A 279 -9.61 -7.86 7.95
CA ARG A 279 -9.44 -9.23 8.50
C ARG A 279 -10.50 -9.55 9.55
N SER A 280 -10.73 -8.63 10.49
CA SER A 280 -11.71 -8.84 11.57
C SER A 280 -13.14 -8.87 11.03
N LEU A 281 -13.43 -8.08 9.98
CA LEU A 281 -14.69 -8.12 9.25
C LEU A 281 -14.90 -9.46 8.54
N LEU A 282 -13.89 -9.99 7.84
CA LEU A 282 -13.95 -11.31 7.18
C LEU A 282 -14.17 -12.44 8.20
N ASP A 283 -13.40 -12.44 9.29
CA ASP A 283 -13.53 -13.45 10.35
C ASP A 283 -14.89 -13.36 11.07
N ALA A 284 -15.49 -12.16 11.18
CA ALA A 284 -16.84 -11.96 11.71
C ALA A 284 -17.93 -12.46 10.76
N LEU A 285 -17.84 -12.16 9.46
CA LEU A 285 -18.74 -12.68 8.41
C LEU A 285 -18.67 -14.22 8.32
N GLN A 286 -17.48 -14.81 8.37
CA GLN A 286 -17.31 -16.26 8.37
C GLN A 286 -17.91 -16.91 9.62
N ARG A 287 -17.83 -16.28 10.79
CA ARG A 287 -18.52 -16.74 12.01
C ARG A 287 -20.04 -16.64 11.88
N LEU A 288 -20.56 -15.57 11.28
CA LEU A 288 -22.00 -15.38 11.06
C LEU A 288 -22.57 -16.46 10.13
N ILE A 289 -21.87 -16.77 9.04
CA ILE A 289 -22.26 -17.77 8.04
C ILE A 289 -22.08 -19.20 8.59
N GLY A 290 -20.96 -19.47 9.27
CA GLY A 290 -20.67 -20.80 9.83
C GLY A 290 -21.49 -21.17 11.07
N GLY A 291 -22.02 -20.19 11.80
CA GLY A 291 -22.72 -20.41 13.07
C GLY A 291 -24.05 -21.17 12.98
N GLY A 292 -24.64 -21.30 11.78
CA GLY A 292 -25.96 -21.92 11.60
C GLY A 292 -26.02 -23.45 11.73
N ALA A 293 -24.89 -24.15 11.66
CA ALA A 293 -24.83 -25.62 11.54
C ALA A 293 -24.33 -26.34 12.81
N GLY A 294 -24.66 -25.81 14.01
CA GLY A 294 -24.01 -26.20 15.27
C GLY A 294 -24.88 -26.76 16.40
N ALA A 295 -26.19 -26.97 16.20
CA ALA A 295 -27.09 -27.43 17.27
C ALA A 295 -28.11 -28.48 16.78
N GLY A 296 -28.22 -29.63 17.46
CA GLY A 296 -29.33 -30.57 17.26
C GLY A 296 -29.04 -32.07 17.25
N ALA A 297 -27.78 -32.53 17.37
CA ALA A 297 -27.46 -33.96 17.46
C ALA A 297 -27.71 -34.53 18.87
N ALA A 298 -28.98 -34.65 19.28
CA ALA A 298 -29.36 -35.22 20.57
C ALA A 298 -29.05 -36.72 20.63
N ALA A 299 -28.16 -37.13 21.53
CA ALA A 299 -27.73 -38.52 21.66
C ALA A 299 -28.83 -39.42 22.27
N THR A 300 -29.37 -40.34 21.47
CA THR A 300 -30.32 -41.36 21.92
C THR A 300 -29.70 -42.26 22.99
N PRO A 301 -30.27 -42.39 24.20
CA PRO A 301 -29.73 -43.25 25.25
C PRO A 301 -29.91 -44.73 24.89
N ALA A 302 -28.82 -45.50 24.97
CA ALA A 302 -28.82 -46.92 24.66
C ALA A 302 -29.69 -47.73 25.65
N ARG A 303 -30.66 -48.49 25.14
CA ARG A 303 -31.54 -49.34 25.95
C ARG A 303 -30.84 -50.67 26.24
N LYS A 304 -30.62 -50.99 27.52
CA LYS A 304 -30.15 -52.33 27.93
C LYS A 304 -31.23 -53.38 27.70
N ALA A 305 -30.80 -54.53 27.20
CA ALA A 305 -31.43 -55.85 27.31
C ALA A 305 -30.29 -56.87 27.49
#